data_AF-A0A833LF13-F1
#
_entry.id   AF-A0A833LF13-F1
#
_cell.length_a   1.000
_cell.length_b   1.000
_cell.length_c   1.000
_cell.angle_alpha   90.00
_cell.angle_beta   90.00
_cell.angle_gamma   90.00
#
_symmetry.space_group_name_H-M   'P 1'
#
loop_
_entity.id
_entity.type
_entity.pdbx_description
1 polymer ?
#
loop_
_entity_poly.entity_id
_entity_poly.type
_entity_poly.pdbx_seq_one_letter_code
_entity_poly.pdbx_strand_id
1 'polypeptide(L)'
;HAGSFETSLMLAAAPATVREKERISLPPMDALGPALKKGAKSFAEAGGEDAYFGDPTAASVEEGEAHFTTLADILTLSIMEHLGSKA
;
A
#
# COMPACT_ATOMS: atom_id res chain seq x y z
N HIS A 1 2.16 -1.44 4.96
CA HIS A 1 2.44 0.01 4.94
C HIS A 1 3.70 0.21 4.14
N ALA A 2 3.66 0.94 3.02
CA ALA A 2 4.73 1.02 2.03
C ALA A 2 5.31 -0.35 1.63
N GLY A 3 4.46 -1.38 1.57
CA GLY A 3 4.80 -2.69 1.00
C GLY A 3 4.33 -2.79 -0.45
N SER A 4 4.36 -3.98 -1.03
CA SER A 4 4.08 -4.21 -2.47
C SER A 4 2.82 -3.48 -2.95
N PHE A 5 1.69 -3.60 -2.25
CA PHE A 5 0.42 -2.97 -2.64
C PHE A 5 0.52 -1.45 -2.86
N GLU A 6 0.94 -0.67 -1.84
CA GLU A 6 1.01 0.79 -1.93
C GLU A 6 2.13 1.23 -2.90
N THR A 7 3.23 0.50 -2.92
CA THR A 7 4.35 0.79 -3.82
C THR A 7 3.98 0.52 -5.28
N SER A 8 3.25 -0.56 -5.58
CA SER A 8 2.73 -0.87 -6.91
C SER A 8 1.77 0.23 -7.40
N LEU A 9 0.87 0.72 -6.53
CA LEU A 9 0.01 1.87 -6.86
C LEU A 9 0.82 3.12 -7.21
N MET A 10 1.87 3.44 -6.44
CA MET A 10 2.73 4.59 -6.71
C MET A 10 3.56 4.43 -7.99
N LEU A 11 4.04 3.21 -8.29
CA LEU A 11 4.74 2.90 -9.54
C LEU A 11 3.83 3.11 -10.76
N ALA A 12 2.54 2.76 -10.66
CA ALA A 12 1.59 2.96 -11.74
C ALA A 12 1.15 4.44 -11.88
N ALA A 13 0.86 5.14 -10.78
CA ALA A 13 0.29 6.50 -10.83
C ALA A 13 1.34 7.61 -10.93
N ALA A 14 2.49 7.45 -10.27
CA ALA A 14 3.49 8.50 -10.15
C ALA A 14 4.91 7.92 -10.04
N PRO A 15 5.38 7.16 -11.05
CA PRO A 15 6.67 6.45 -10.98
C PRO A 15 7.86 7.38 -10.69
N ALA A 16 7.83 8.61 -11.21
CA ALA A 16 8.89 9.60 -10.96
C ALA A 16 9.03 10.05 -9.49
N THR A 17 8.03 9.76 -8.65
CA THR A 17 8.08 10.03 -7.21
C THR A 17 8.56 8.83 -6.40
N VAL A 18 8.67 7.66 -7.04
CA VAL A 18 9.24 6.46 -6.42
C VAL A 18 10.75 6.52 -6.55
N ARG A 19 11.41 6.55 -5.39
CA ARG A 19 12.87 6.48 -5.29
C ARG A 19 13.32 5.04 -5.57
N GLU A 20 13.50 4.72 -6.84
CA GLU A 20 13.65 3.33 -7.30
C GLU A 20 14.87 2.62 -6.71
N LYS A 21 16.02 3.31 -6.65
CA LYS A 21 17.26 2.76 -6.10
C LYS A 21 17.07 2.38 -4.62
N GLU A 22 16.39 3.23 -3.87
CA GLU A 22 16.06 3.03 -2.47
C GLU A 22 15.05 1.88 -2.34
N ARG A 23 13.96 1.90 -3.13
CA ARG A 23 12.90 0.88 -3.11
C ARG A 23 13.47 -0.53 -3.23
N ILE A 24 14.34 -0.78 -4.21
CA ILE A 24 14.92 -2.11 -4.45
C ILE A 24 16.01 -2.51 -3.44
N SER A 25 16.50 -1.55 -2.64
CA SER A 25 17.52 -1.80 -1.61
C SER A 25 16.93 -2.16 -0.24
N LEU A 26 15.63 -1.94 -0.02
CA LEU A 26 14.96 -2.19 1.25
C LEU A 26 14.64 -3.68 1.39
N PRO A 27 15.11 -4.38 2.44
CA PRO A 27 14.75 -5.77 2.66
C PRO A 27 13.26 -5.93 3.05
N PRO A 28 12.59 -7.05 2.76
CA PRO A 28 11.22 -7.28 3.23
C PRO A 28 11.11 -7.21 4.77
N MET A 29 9.99 -6.68 5.27
CA MET A 29 9.67 -6.63 6.70
C MET A 29 8.28 -7.16 7.01
N ASP A 30 8.08 -7.54 8.27
CA ASP A 30 6.77 -7.95 8.78
C ASP A 30 5.73 -6.83 8.66
N ALA A 31 4.45 -7.20 8.59
CA ALA A 31 3.35 -6.25 8.55
C ALA A 31 3.28 -5.42 9.86
N LEU A 32 2.82 -4.17 9.76
CA LEU A 32 2.72 -3.24 10.88
C LEU A 32 1.66 -3.66 11.93
N GLY A 33 0.60 -4.36 11.50
CA GLY A 33 -0.57 -4.68 12.33
C GLY A 33 -0.25 -5.35 13.67
N PRO A 34 0.58 -6.40 13.72
CA PRO A 34 1.06 -7.01 14.97
C PRO A 34 1.71 -6.03 15.95
N ALA A 35 2.54 -5.10 15.50
CA ALA A 35 3.18 -4.12 16.37
C ALA A 35 2.19 -3.10 16.93
N LEU A 36 1.24 -2.63 16.10
CA LEU A 36 0.15 -1.75 16.56
C LEU A 36 -0.72 -2.45 17.61
N LYS A 37 -1.04 -3.74 17.43
CA LYS A 37 -1.78 -4.52 18.43
C LYS A 37 -1.03 -4.65 19.76
N LYS A 38 0.30 -4.57 19.75
CA LYS A 38 1.16 -4.55 20.95
C LYS A 38 1.29 -3.16 21.58
N GLY A 39 0.66 -2.14 20.99
CA GLY A 39 0.63 -0.78 21.54
C GLY A 39 1.79 0.11 21.11
N ALA A 40 2.54 -0.26 20.05
CA ALA A 40 3.56 0.60 19.48
C ALA A 40 2.96 1.96 19.03
N LYS A 41 3.60 3.06 19.40
CA LYS A 41 3.16 4.43 19.12
C LYS A 41 4.02 5.15 18.09
N SER A 42 5.10 4.51 17.65
CA SER A 42 6.00 5.02 16.62
C SER A 42 6.49 3.87 15.72
N PHE A 43 6.99 4.17 14.52
CA PHE A 43 7.56 3.15 13.64
C PHE A 43 8.83 2.54 14.23
N ALA A 44 9.64 3.32 14.93
CA ALA A 44 10.79 2.84 15.70
C ALA A 44 10.36 1.83 16.78
N GLU A 45 9.31 2.12 17.57
CA GLU A 45 8.74 1.16 18.53
C GLU A 45 8.16 -0.08 17.85
N ALA A 46 7.69 0.04 16.61
CA ALA A 46 7.20 -1.07 15.81
C ALA A 46 8.33 -1.87 15.10
N GLY A 47 9.59 -1.45 15.21
CA GLY A 47 10.75 -2.12 14.63
C GLY A 47 11.09 -1.72 13.19
N GLY A 48 10.48 -0.65 12.66
CA GLY A 48 10.74 -0.14 11.31
C GLY A 48 11.32 1.27 11.32
N GLU A 49 12.64 1.41 11.42
CA GLU A 49 13.33 2.71 11.43
C GLU A 49 13.09 3.50 10.13
N ASP A 50 13.03 2.80 9.00
CA ASP A 50 12.76 3.37 7.67
C ASP A 50 11.25 3.51 7.36
N ALA A 51 10.38 3.29 8.36
CA ALA A 51 8.93 3.53 8.28
C ALA A 51 8.17 2.75 7.18
N TYR A 52 8.65 1.57 6.77
CA TYR A 52 7.90 0.65 5.91
C TYR A 52 7.64 -0.68 6.63
N PHE A 53 6.63 -1.42 6.19
CA PHE A 53 6.20 -2.69 6.79
C PHE A 53 5.55 -3.55 5.69
N GLY A 54 6.34 -4.45 5.12
CA GLY A 54 6.02 -5.29 3.97
C GLY A 54 7.22 -5.44 3.03
N ASP A 55 6.95 -5.82 1.78
CA ASP A 55 7.96 -6.00 0.73
C ASP A 55 7.77 -4.99 -0.41
N PRO A 56 8.46 -3.85 -0.41
CA PRO A 56 8.39 -2.88 -1.51
C PRO A 56 9.14 -3.36 -2.77
N THR A 57 10.03 -4.37 -2.66
CA THR A 57 10.82 -4.87 -3.80
C THR A 57 9.98 -5.70 -4.75
N ALA A 58 8.97 -6.41 -4.21
CA ALA A 58 7.99 -7.20 -4.96
C ALA A 58 6.99 -6.37 -5.77
N ALA A 59 6.98 -5.04 -5.62
CA ALA A 59 6.05 -4.16 -6.32
C ALA A 59 6.31 -4.08 -7.83
N SER A 60 5.24 -3.92 -8.60
CA SER A 60 5.28 -3.75 -10.06
C SER A 60 4.22 -2.77 -10.56
N VAL A 61 4.44 -2.22 -11.77
CA VAL A 61 3.48 -1.31 -12.42
C VAL A 61 2.19 -2.07 -12.76
N GLU A 62 2.31 -3.28 -13.29
CA GLU A 62 1.20 -4.12 -13.72
C GLU A 62 0.28 -4.47 -12.55
N GLU A 63 0.87 -4.77 -11.38
CA GLU A 63 0.09 -5.00 -10.16
C GLU A 63 -0.63 -3.72 -9.71
N GLY A 64 0.01 -2.56 -9.85
CA GLY A 64 -0.58 -1.27 -9.54
C GLY A 64 -1.79 -0.94 -10.42
N GLU A 65 -1.67 -1.16 -11.74
CA GLU A 65 -2.76 -0.97 -12.69
C GLU A 65 -3.94 -1.92 -12.42
N ALA A 66 -3.64 -3.19 -12.08
CA ALA A 66 -4.66 -4.16 -11.69
C ALA A 66 -5.37 -3.75 -10.38
N HIS A 67 -4.63 -3.24 -9.40
CA HIS A 67 -5.18 -2.70 -8.15
C HIS A 67 -6.08 -1.49 -8.42
N PHE A 68 -5.64 -0.53 -9.23
CA PHE A 68 -6.48 0.63 -9.58
C PHE A 68 -7.80 0.23 -10.23
N THR A 69 -7.77 -0.72 -11.16
CA THR A 69 -8.99 -1.24 -11.82
C THR A 69 -9.94 -1.84 -10.77
N THR A 70 -9.43 -2.75 -9.95
CA THR A 70 -10.23 -3.45 -8.93
C THR A 70 -10.81 -2.47 -7.90
N LEU A 71 -10.00 -1.52 -7.42
CA LEU A 71 -10.42 -0.52 -6.44
C LEU A 71 -11.49 0.42 -7.01
N ALA A 72 -11.33 0.85 -8.28
CA ALA A 72 -12.30 1.69 -8.96
C ALA A 72 -13.66 0.97 -9.11
N ASP A 73 -13.64 -0.33 -9.44
CA ASP A 73 -14.85 -1.15 -9.55
C ASP A 73 -15.56 -1.27 -8.20
N ILE A 74 -14.82 -1.61 -7.13
CA ILE A 74 -15.36 -1.73 -5.77
C ILE A 74 -16.02 -0.43 -5.32
N LEU A 75 -15.33 0.71 -5.50
CA LEU A 75 -15.84 2.02 -5.11
C LEU A 75 -17.08 2.40 -5.91
N THR A 76 -17.03 2.23 -7.23
CA THR A 76 -18.16 2.57 -8.11
C THR A 76 -19.40 1.75 -7.75
N LEU A 77 -19.25 0.44 -7.57
CA LEU A 77 -20.36 -0.44 -7.16
C LEU A 77 -20.94 0.02 -5.82
N SER A 78 -20.09 0.21 -4.81
CA SER A 78 -20.50 0.59 -3.46
C SER A 78 -21.24 1.94 -3.44
N ILE A 79 -20.77 2.91 -4.24
CA ILE A 79 -21.41 4.23 -4.37
C ILE A 79 -22.78 4.08 -5.01
N MET A 80 -22.90 3.31 -6.09
CA MET A 80 -24.16 3.12 -6.80
C MET A 80 -25.21 2.40 -5.94
N GLU A 81 -24.81 1.38 -5.19
CA GLU A 81 -25.67 0.68 -4.23
C GLU A 81 -26.17 1.63 -3.14
N HIS A 82 -25.28 2.44 -2.56
CA HIS A 82 -25.64 3.43 -1.54
C HIS A 82 -26.62 4.48 -2.07
N LEU A 83 -26.38 5.01 -3.27
CA LEU A 83 -27.29 5.98 -3.89
C LEU A 83 -28.65 5.38 -4.22
N GLY A 84 -28.69 4.13 -4.72
CA GLY A 84 -29.92 3.42 -5.03
C GLY A 84 -30.74 3.05 -3.79
N SER A 85 -30.10 2.73 -2.66
CA SER A 85 -30.77 2.42 -1.40
C SER A 85 -31.45 3.62 -0.71
N LYS A 86 -31.19 4.84 -1.18
CA LYS A 86 -31.74 6.09 -0.67
C LYS A 86 -32.91 6.65 -1.48
N ALA A 87 -33.24 6.01 -2.61
CA ALA A 87 -34.38 6.36 -3.47
C ALA A 87 -35.65 5.60 -3.02
#